data_AF-A0A256IVK1-F1
#
_entry.id   AF-A0A256IVK1-F1
#
_cell.length_a   1.000
_cell.length_b   1.000
_cell.length_c   1.000
_cell.angle_alpha   90.00
_cell.angle_beta   90.00
_cell.angle_gamma   90.00
#
_symmetry.space_group_name_H-M   'P 1'
#
loop_
_entity.id
_entity.type
_entity.pdbx_description
1 polymer ?
#
loop_
_entity_poly.entity_id
_entity_poly.type
_entity_poly.pdbx_seq_one_letter_code
_entity_poly.pdbx_strand_id
1 'polypeptide(L)'
;MTPQLAKQAASSDTDGEGPSRDEVFTALSNRRRRNVIKYLKTNGTEARVRDIAEQLAAWENDVEIPAVTYKQRKRVYTALHQLHLPKLAASGFIDYESDRGLVSLTEESRQLEVYLEIVSENEILWAEYYAGLAVVCGLLATAGWTGTAPFGAVSGYAYAALFTLVFGASGIAHRASTKRNRLG
;
A
#
# COMPACT_ATOMS: atom_id res chain seq x y z
N MET A 1 -28.89 35.14 -30.42
CA MET A 1 -28.82 33.67 -30.59
C MET A 1 -28.01 33.09 -29.43
N THR A 2 -28.69 32.61 -28.39
CA THR A 2 -28.21 31.55 -27.48
C THR A 2 -28.30 30.20 -28.23
N PRO A 3 -27.60 29.10 -27.85
CA PRO A 3 -27.53 28.59 -26.46
C PRO A 3 -26.19 27.96 -25.98
N GLN A 4 -26.12 27.85 -24.65
CA GLN A 4 -25.53 26.84 -23.75
C GLN A 4 -24.54 25.76 -24.25
N LEU A 5 -23.66 25.36 -23.30
CA LEU A 5 -22.75 24.19 -23.18
C LEU A 5 -21.26 24.60 -23.26
N ALA A 6 -20.38 24.42 -22.27
CA ALA A 6 -20.43 23.61 -21.06
C ALA A 6 -19.63 24.30 -19.93
N LYS A 7 -20.38 24.65 -18.89
CA LYS A 7 -19.91 24.90 -17.52
C LYS A 7 -20.02 23.55 -16.80
N GLN A 8 -18.96 22.74 -16.83
CA GLN A 8 -18.77 21.45 -16.10
C GLN A 8 -17.36 20.97 -16.48
N ALA A 9 -16.34 21.00 -15.64
CA ALA A 9 -16.17 20.08 -14.50
C ALA A 9 -15.42 20.77 -13.34
N ALA A 10 -16.09 21.75 -12.74
CA ALA A 10 -16.00 21.95 -11.30
C ALA A 10 -17.19 21.20 -10.69
N SER A 11 -16.97 19.94 -10.35
CA SER A 11 -17.81 19.16 -9.43
C SER A 11 -16.85 18.64 -8.37
N SER A 12 -16.70 19.31 -7.22
CA SER A 12 -17.59 19.21 -6.06
C SER A 12 -17.91 17.75 -5.71
N ASP A 13 -16.94 17.08 -5.11
CA ASP A 13 -17.20 15.98 -4.17
C ASP A 13 -16.92 16.52 -2.76
N THR A 14 -17.75 17.47 -2.34
CA THR A 14 -18.11 17.62 -0.93
C THR A 14 -19.58 17.28 -0.91
N ASP A 15 -19.90 16.04 -0.54
CA ASP A 15 -21.15 15.62 0.12
C ASP A 15 -21.13 14.09 0.28
N GLY A 16 -20.62 13.67 1.43
CA GLY A 16 -20.53 12.29 1.89
C GLY A 16 -19.70 12.32 3.16
N GLU A 17 -20.36 12.18 4.30
CA GLU A 17 -19.80 12.29 5.66
C GLU A 17 -18.77 11.19 5.91
N GLY A 18 -17.56 11.39 5.39
CA GLY A 18 -16.44 10.45 5.45
C GLY A 18 -15.14 11.11 4.97
N PRO A 19 -13.98 10.59 5.42
CA PRO A 19 -12.68 11.18 5.12
C PRO A 19 -12.38 11.15 3.61
N SER A 20 -11.71 12.20 3.12
CA SER A 20 -11.35 12.29 1.70
C SER A 20 -10.39 11.17 1.28
N ARG A 21 -10.36 10.80 -0.01
CA ARG A 21 -9.51 9.73 -0.54
C ARG A 21 -8.01 9.94 -0.23
N ASP A 22 -7.55 11.18 -0.24
CA ASP A 22 -6.15 11.54 0.07
C ASP A 22 -5.84 11.40 1.57
N GLU A 23 -6.81 11.72 2.44
CA GLU A 23 -6.70 11.51 3.90
C GLU A 23 -6.72 10.01 4.24
N VAL A 24 -7.59 9.22 3.60
CA VAL A 24 -7.62 7.75 3.69
C VAL A 24 -6.26 7.17 3.29
N PHE A 25 -5.73 7.61 2.15
CA PHE A 25 -4.44 7.13 1.65
C PHE A 25 -3.29 7.51 2.58
N THR A 26 -3.27 8.74 3.08
CA THR A 26 -2.26 9.23 4.04
C THR A 26 -2.29 8.41 5.33
N ALA A 27 -3.48 8.16 5.88
CA ALA A 27 -3.67 7.38 7.09
C ALA A 27 -3.38 5.89 6.90
N LEU A 28 -3.59 5.30 5.72
CA LEU A 28 -3.32 3.87 5.46
C LEU A 28 -1.97 3.58 4.78
N SER A 29 -1.22 4.61 4.39
CA SER A 29 0.10 4.47 3.75
C SER A 29 1.14 3.72 4.61
N ASN A 30 0.96 3.66 5.93
CA ASN A 30 1.88 2.98 6.83
C ASN A 30 1.37 1.60 7.25
N ARG A 31 2.21 0.57 7.06
CA ARG A 31 1.93 -0.83 7.42
C ARG A 31 1.44 -1.00 8.86
N ARG A 32 2.01 -0.27 9.83
CA ARG A 32 1.56 -0.34 11.24
C ARG A 32 0.14 0.17 11.41
N ARG A 33 -0.24 1.28 10.75
CA ARG A 33 -1.61 1.81 10.80
C ARG A 33 -2.61 0.82 10.19
N ARG A 34 -2.27 0.21 9.04
CA ARG A 34 -3.09 -0.87 8.45
C ARG A 34 -3.26 -2.06 9.40
N ASN A 35 -2.18 -2.48 10.04
CA ASN A 35 -2.20 -3.61 10.97
C ASN A 35 -3.05 -3.33 12.21
N VAL A 36 -3.13 -2.09 12.71
CA VAL A 36 -4.04 -1.73 13.81
C VAL A 36 -5.50 -1.96 13.39
N ILE A 37 -5.90 -1.47 12.22
CA ILE A 37 -7.26 -1.66 11.72
C ILE A 37 -7.56 -3.15 11.50
N LYS A 38 -6.61 -3.89 10.89
CA LYS A 38 -6.72 -5.35 10.73
C LYS A 38 -6.91 -6.06 12.07
N TYR A 39 -6.13 -5.69 13.09
CA TYR A 39 -6.22 -6.29 14.41
C TYR A 39 -7.62 -6.11 15.02
N LEU A 40 -8.13 -4.89 15.04
CA LEU A 40 -9.46 -4.58 15.59
C LEU A 40 -10.58 -5.25 14.78
N LYS A 41 -10.44 -5.38 13.46
CA LYS A 41 -11.43 -6.11 12.67
C LYS A 41 -11.48 -7.60 13.03
N THR A 42 -10.34 -8.23 13.30
CA THR A 42 -10.28 -9.68 13.60
C THR A 42 -10.57 -10.01 15.07
N ASN A 43 -10.22 -9.12 16.01
CA ASN A 43 -10.24 -9.44 17.45
C ASN A 43 -11.33 -8.67 18.23
N GLY A 44 -12.19 -7.95 17.53
CA GLY A 44 -13.24 -7.12 18.13
C GLY A 44 -12.96 -5.63 17.98
N THR A 45 -14.02 -4.83 17.92
CA THR A 45 -13.95 -3.41 17.55
C THR A 45 -13.31 -2.51 18.61
N GLU A 46 -12.88 -3.04 19.75
CA GLU A 46 -12.18 -2.32 20.81
C GLU A 46 -11.07 -3.20 21.39
N ALA A 47 -9.89 -2.62 21.63
CA ALA A 47 -8.77 -3.30 22.28
C ALA A 47 -7.82 -2.35 23.01
N ARG A 48 -6.98 -2.90 23.90
CA ARG A 48 -5.93 -2.13 24.56
C ARG A 48 -4.73 -1.95 23.63
N VAL A 49 -4.08 -0.79 23.69
CA VAL A 49 -2.85 -0.50 22.93
C VAL A 49 -1.75 -1.52 23.19
N ARG A 50 -1.68 -2.07 24.41
CA ARG A 50 -0.72 -3.13 24.75
C ARG A 50 -0.93 -4.40 23.94
N ASP A 51 -2.18 -4.84 23.79
CA ASP A 51 -2.52 -6.09 23.11
C ASP A 51 -2.29 -5.92 21.61
N ILE A 52 -2.68 -4.77 21.05
CA ILE A 52 -2.37 -4.37 19.68
C ILE A 52 -0.85 -4.36 19.45
N ALA A 53 -0.07 -3.74 20.35
CA ALA A 53 1.37 -3.65 20.22
C ALA A 53 2.07 -5.01 20.26
N GLU A 54 1.56 -5.94 21.06
CA GLU A 54 2.07 -7.29 21.17
C GLU A 54 1.80 -8.10 19.89
N GLN A 55 0.58 -8.05 19.38
CA GLN A 55 0.23 -8.72 18.13
C GLN A 55 0.97 -8.13 16.93
N LEU A 56 1.11 -6.80 16.85
CA LEU A 56 1.88 -6.17 15.77
C LEU A 56 3.36 -6.52 15.85
N ALA A 57 3.93 -6.61 17.06
CA ALA A 57 5.30 -7.06 17.24
C ALA A 57 5.49 -8.51 16.79
N ALA A 58 4.52 -9.39 17.06
CA ALA A 58 4.51 -10.77 16.56
C ALA A 58 4.54 -10.79 15.02
N TRP A 59 3.63 -10.07 14.36
CA TRP A 59 3.58 -9.98 12.89
C TRP A 59 4.82 -9.33 12.25
N GLU A 60 5.45 -8.36 12.92
CA GLU A 60 6.65 -7.69 12.39
C GLU A 60 7.90 -8.56 12.45
N ASN A 61 7.95 -9.50 13.37
CA ASN A 61 9.12 -10.35 13.60
C ASN A 61 8.88 -11.80 13.16
N ASP A 62 7.71 -12.10 12.61
CA ASP A 62 7.29 -13.44 12.15
C ASP A 62 7.44 -14.51 13.25
N VAL A 63 6.94 -14.18 14.43
CA VAL A 63 6.94 -15.05 15.60
C VAL A 63 5.57 -15.11 16.24
N GLU A 64 5.31 -16.12 17.06
CA GLU A 64 4.12 -16.15 17.90
C GLU A 64 4.22 -15.15 19.06
N ILE A 65 3.05 -14.74 19.59
CA ILE A 65 2.92 -13.79 20.71
C ILE A 65 3.86 -14.15 21.89
N PRO A 66 3.94 -15.42 22.37
CA PRO A 66 4.79 -15.76 23.51
C PRO A 66 6.29 -15.60 23.24
N ALA A 67 6.71 -15.60 21.97
CA ALA A 67 8.09 -15.40 21.56
C ALA A 67 8.46 -13.92 21.34
N VAL A 68 7.50 -13.00 21.46
CA VAL A 68 7.76 -11.56 21.35
C VAL A 68 8.58 -11.07 22.54
N THR A 69 9.76 -10.53 22.26
CA THR A 69 10.61 -9.95 23.29
C THR A 69 10.03 -8.63 23.82
N TYR A 70 10.36 -8.31 25.07
CA TYR A 70 10.02 -7.01 25.67
C TYR A 70 10.48 -5.82 24.82
N LYS A 71 11.67 -5.90 24.22
CA LYS A 71 12.24 -4.84 23.38
C LYS A 71 11.43 -4.63 22.10
N GLN A 72 10.99 -5.71 21.45
CA GLN A 72 10.13 -5.65 20.26
C GLN A 72 8.77 -5.02 20.60
N ARG A 73 8.08 -5.55 21.62
CA ARG A 73 6.78 -5.03 22.07
C ARG A 73 6.86 -3.55 22.48
N LYS A 74 7.87 -3.16 23.27
CA LYS A 74 8.05 -1.77 23.71
C LYS A 74 8.26 -0.82 22.53
N ARG A 75 9.04 -1.21 21.54
CA ARG A 75 9.27 -0.40 20.33
C ARG A 75 7.97 -0.13 19.58
N VAL A 76 7.16 -1.17 19.37
CA VAL A 76 5.87 -1.04 18.70
C VAL A 76 4.91 -0.18 19.52
N TYR A 77 4.79 -0.46 20.82
CA TYR A 77 3.94 0.31 21.75
C TYR A 77 4.24 1.81 21.71
N THR A 78 5.52 2.19 21.84
CA THR A 78 5.93 3.60 21.79
C THR A 78 5.57 4.25 20.46
N ALA A 79 5.81 3.56 19.33
CA ALA A 79 5.47 4.09 18.02
C ALA A 79 3.94 4.22 17.82
N LEU A 80 3.16 3.25 18.31
CA LEU A 80 1.70 3.32 18.28
C LEU A 80 1.21 4.56 19.00
N HIS A 81 1.66 4.75 20.24
CA HIS A 81 1.22 5.85 21.08
C HIS A 81 1.66 7.22 20.54
N GLN A 82 2.89 7.36 20.04
CA GLN A 82 3.44 8.67 19.65
C GLN A 82 3.04 9.11 18.25
N LEU A 83 2.86 8.17 17.32
CA LEU A 83 2.75 8.50 15.89
C LEU A 83 1.54 7.88 15.22
N HIS A 84 1.28 6.58 15.44
CA HIS A 84 0.33 5.87 14.59
C HIS A 84 -1.12 6.06 15.04
N LEU A 85 -1.42 5.90 16.33
CA LEU A 85 -2.77 6.04 16.86
C LEU A 85 -3.26 7.49 16.79
N PRO A 86 -2.48 8.53 17.19
CA PRO A 86 -2.92 9.92 17.03
C PRO A 86 -3.26 10.27 15.58
N LYS A 87 -2.50 9.75 14.61
CA LYS A 87 -2.76 9.99 13.18
C LYS A 87 -3.98 9.24 12.65
N LEU A 88 -4.22 8.00 13.12
CA LEU A 88 -5.42 7.25 12.76
C LEU A 88 -6.68 7.87 13.37
N ALA A 89 -6.58 8.41 14.59
CA ALA A 89 -7.68 9.09 15.24
C ALA A 89 -8.00 10.42 14.56
N ALA A 90 -6.97 11.19 14.19
CA ALA A 90 -7.13 12.43 13.43
C ALA A 90 -7.79 12.23 12.05
N SER A 91 -7.72 11.03 11.47
CA SER A 91 -8.41 10.70 10.22
C SER A 91 -9.80 10.09 10.43
N GLY A 92 -10.32 10.06 11.66
CA GLY A 92 -11.66 9.56 11.97
C GLY A 92 -11.81 8.04 11.97
N PHE A 93 -10.75 7.26 11.74
CA PHE A 93 -10.86 5.80 11.60
C PHE A 93 -10.90 5.03 12.92
N ILE A 94 -10.40 5.65 13.99
CA ILE A 94 -10.42 5.06 15.32
C ILE A 94 -10.78 6.15 16.33
N ASP A 95 -11.41 5.74 17.41
CA ASP A 95 -11.35 6.50 18.64
C ASP A 95 -10.15 6.02 19.44
N TYR A 96 -9.30 6.96 19.86
CA TYR A 96 -8.12 6.66 20.66
C TYR A 96 -8.15 7.42 21.97
N GLU A 97 -8.31 6.67 23.06
CA GLU A 97 -8.27 7.18 24.42
C GLU A 97 -6.88 6.94 25.02
N SER A 98 -5.99 7.93 24.88
CA SER A 98 -4.60 7.81 25.34
C SER A 98 -4.47 7.49 26.83
N ASP A 99 -5.34 8.09 27.65
CA ASP A 99 -5.27 7.99 29.11
C ASP A 99 -5.63 6.57 29.60
N ARG A 100 -6.57 5.93 28.90
CA ARG A 100 -7.00 4.55 29.20
C ARG A 100 -6.23 3.51 28.38
N GLY A 101 -5.50 3.94 27.36
CA GLY A 101 -4.81 3.07 26.40
C GLY A 101 -5.79 2.17 25.66
N LEU A 102 -6.96 2.70 25.31
CA LEU A 102 -8.00 2.01 24.57
C LEU A 102 -8.13 2.56 23.15
N VAL A 103 -8.37 1.66 22.20
CA VAL A 103 -8.59 2.00 20.80
C VAL A 103 -9.81 1.26 20.32
N SER A 104 -10.71 1.96 19.66
CA SER A 104 -11.88 1.36 19.01
C SER A 104 -12.06 1.82 17.57
N LEU A 105 -12.73 1.00 16.77
CA LEU A 105 -13.10 1.33 15.39
C LEU A 105 -14.34 2.23 15.39
N THR A 106 -14.29 3.31 14.60
CA THR A 106 -15.44 4.18 14.35
C THR A 106 -16.36 3.57 13.28
N GLU A 107 -17.54 4.15 13.08
CA GLU A 107 -18.46 3.73 12.01
C GLU A 107 -17.85 3.93 10.61
N GLU A 108 -17.14 5.05 10.42
CA GLU A 108 -16.43 5.41 9.18
C GLU A 108 -15.38 4.36 8.80
N SER A 109 -14.77 3.72 9.79
CA SER A 109 -13.79 2.65 9.58
C SER A 109 -14.39 1.35 9.02
N ARG A 110 -15.72 1.15 9.13
CA ARG A 110 -16.39 0.00 8.51
C ARG A 110 -16.49 0.17 7.00
N GLN A 111 -16.66 1.40 6.53
CA GLN A 111 -16.69 1.72 5.10
C GLN A 111 -15.31 1.59 4.41
N LEU A 112 -14.22 1.47 5.18
CA LEU A 112 -12.87 1.19 4.67
C LEU A 112 -12.69 -0.22 4.07
N GLU A 113 -13.68 -1.12 4.14
CA GLU A 113 -13.60 -2.45 3.50
C GLU A 113 -13.12 -2.38 2.06
N VAL A 114 -13.65 -1.44 1.29
CA VAL A 114 -13.25 -1.24 -0.11
C VAL A 114 -11.81 -0.74 -0.24
N TYR A 115 -11.32 0.08 0.68
CA TYR A 115 -10.00 0.70 0.56
C TYR A 115 -8.85 -0.20 1.05
N LEU A 116 -9.06 -1.03 2.09
CA LEU A 116 -8.01 -1.92 2.59
C LEU A 116 -7.77 -3.12 1.67
N GLU A 117 -8.83 -3.66 1.05
CA GLU A 117 -8.72 -4.73 0.06
C GLU A 117 -7.94 -4.25 -1.18
N ILE A 118 -8.13 -2.97 -1.56
CA ILE A 118 -7.39 -2.31 -2.64
C ILE A 118 -5.91 -2.04 -2.27
N VAL A 119 -5.55 -1.83 -1.00
CA VAL A 119 -4.16 -1.46 -0.62
C VAL A 119 -3.22 -2.67 -0.52
N SER A 120 -3.73 -3.90 -0.42
CA SER A 120 -2.90 -5.10 -0.63
C SER A 120 -2.67 -5.45 -2.10
N GLU A 121 -3.50 -4.93 -3.02
CA GLU A 121 -3.37 -5.21 -4.47
C GLU A 121 -2.77 -4.04 -5.28
N ASN A 122 -2.74 -2.81 -4.73
CA ASN A 122 -2.22 -1.62 -5.42
C ASN A 122 -0.91 -1.03 -4.84
N GLU A 123 -0.19 -1.74 -3.96
CA GLU A 123 1.27 -1.62 -4.01
C GLU A 123 1.67 -2.25 -5.34
N ILE A 124 1.64 -1.44 -6.42
CA ILE A 124 1.91 -1.84 -7.81
C ILE A 124 2.85 -3.04 -7.78
N LEU A 125 2.35 -4.19 -8.22
CA LEU A 125 3.04 -5.48 -8.29
C LEU A 125 4.26 -5.37 -9.22
N TRP A 126 5.22 -4.52 -8.86
CA TRP A 126 6.45 -4.32 -9.60
C TRP A 126 7.23 -5.63 -9.59
N ALA A 127 7.15 -6.39 -8.49
CA ALA A 127 7.69 -7.73 -8.40
C ALA A 127 7.10 -8.67 -9.47
N GLU A 128 5.77 -8.75 -9.61
CA GLU A 128 5.14 -9.63 -10.62
C GLU A 128 5.32 -9.10 -12.04
N TYR A 129 5.28 -7.78 -12.23
CA TYR A 129 5.60 -7.13 -13.49
C TYR A 129 7.02 -7.47 -13.96
N TYR A 130 8.02 -7.31 -13.09
CA TYR A 130 9.41 -7.64 -13.41
C TYR A 130 9.60 -9.15 -13.57
N ALA A 131 8.88 -9.99 -12.83
CA ALA A 131 8.91 -11.44 -13.02
C ALA A 131 8.33 -11.85 -14.38
N GLY A 132 7.16 -11.35 -14.76
CA GLY A 132 6.56 -11.58 -16.07
C GLY A 132 7.42 -11.05 -17.21
N LEU A 133 7.96 -9.83 -17.05
CA LEU A 133 8.90 -9.25 -18.01
C LEU A 133 10.17 -10.10 -18.15
N ALA A 134 10.72 -10.62 -17.05
CA ALA A 134 11.88 -11.50 -17.08
C ALA A 134 11.58 -12.82 -17.82
N VAL A 135 10.40 -13.41 -17.61
CA VAL A 135 9.96 -14.60 -18.36
C VAL A 135 9.89 -14.31 -19.85
N VAL A 136 9.25 -13.20 -20.26
CA VAL A 136 9.13 -12.82 -21.68
C VAL A 136 10.50 -12.57 -22.31
N CYS A 137 11.36 -11.77 -21.66
CA CYS A 137 12.71 -11.49 -22.14
C CYS A 137 13.55 -12.77 -22.21
N GLY A 138 13.43 -13.66 -21.22
CA GLY A 138 14.09 -14.96 -21.20
C GLY A 138 13.68 -15.85 -22.37
N LEU A 139 12.38 -15.99 -22.62
CA LEU A 139 11.85 -16.76 -23.75
C LEU A 139 12.32 -16.20 -25.10
N LEU A 140 12.31 -14.87 -25.27
CA LEU A 140 12.82 -14.22 -26.48
C LEU A 140 14.32 -14.46 -26.68
N ALA A 141 15.10 -14.36 -25.61
CA ALA A 141 16.54 -14.62 -25.65
C ALA A 141 16.82 -16.09 -25.98
N THR A 142 16.08 -17.04 -25.39
CA THR A 142 16.20 -18.46 -25.70
C THR A 142 15.82 -18.75 -27.15
N ALA A 143 14.71 -18.19 -27.66
CA ALA A 143 14.29 -18.38 -29.05
C ALA A 143 15.31 -17.81 -30.06
N GLY A 144 15.90 -16.65 -29.75
CA GLY A 144 17.00 -16.09 -30.54
C GLY A 144 18.25 -16.97 -30.50
N TRP A 145 18.64 -17.45 -29.31
CA TRP A 145 19.79 -18.34 -29.11
C TRP A 145 19.65 -19.65 -29.89
N THR A 146 18.48 -20.27 -29.90
CA THR A 146 18.23 -21.53 -30.61
C THR A 146 18.04 -21.33 -32.12
N GLY A 147 18.08 -20.10 -32.61
CA GLY A 147 17.89 -19.79 -34.03
C GLY A 147 16.44 -19.99 -34.51
N THR A 148 15.47 -19.99 -33.62
CA THR A 148 14.06 -20.24 -33.95
C THR A 148 13.53 -19.09 -34.82
N ALA A 149 13.04 -19.38 -36.02
CA ALA A 149 12.48 -18.35 -36.90
C ALA A 149 11.18 -17.77 -36.29
N PRO A 150 10.93 -16.44 -36.35
CA PRO A 150 11.77 -15.40 -36.96
C PRO A 150 12.85 -14.82 -36.01
N PHE A 151 12.87 -15.23 -34.74
CA PHE A 151 13.70 -14.67 -33.67
C PHE A 151 15.21 -14.84 -33.89
N GLY A 152 15.64 -15.95 -34.51
CA GLY A 152 17.05 -16.19 -34.86
C GLY A 152 17.63 -15.22 -35.90
N ALA A 153 16.78 -14.51 -36.65
CA ALA A 153 17.23 -13.52 -37.64
C ALA A 153 17.55 -12.15 -37.01
N VAL A 154 17.19 -11.95 -35.73
CA VAL A 154 17.40 -10.69 -35.01
C VAL A 154 18.79 -10.69 -34.37
N SER A 155 19.54 -9.60 -34.51
CA SER A 155 20.88 -9.50 -33.93
C SER A 155 20.84 -9.47 -32.41
N GLY A 156 21.85 -10.05 -31.75
CA GLY A 156 21.97 -9.99 -30.28
C GLY A 156 22.01 -8.56 -29.74
N TYR A 157 22.60 -7.62 -30.48
CA TYR A 157 22.61 -6.21 -30.14
C TYR A 157 21.20 -5.58 -30.17
N ALA A 158 20.33 -6.01 -31.08
CA ALA A 158 18.94 -5.54 -31.12
C ALA A 158 18.15 -6.01 -29.89
N TYR A 159 18.35 -7.26 -29.45
CA TYR A 159 17.78 -7.75 -28.18
C TYR A 159 18.31 -6.97 -26.97
N ALA A 160 19.62 -6.73 -26.93
CA ALA A 160 20.24 -5.96 -25.85
C ALA A 160 19.67 -4.52 -25.77
N ALA A 161 19.50 -3.86 -26.93
CA ALA A 161 18.89 -2.53 -26.99
C ALA A 161 17.43 -2.54 -26.55
N LEU A 162 16.63 -3.51 -27.03
CA LEU A 162 15.24 -3.68 -26.63
C LEU A 162 15.09 -3.86 -25.12
N PHE A 163 15.83 -4.80 -24.54
CA PHE A 163 15.75 -5.07 -23.10
C PHE A 163 16.21 -3.86 -22.29
N THR A 164 17.29 -3.18 -22.70
CA THR A 164 17.76 -1.96 -22.04
C THR A 164 16.69 -0.86 -22.05
N LEU A 165 16.01 -0.64 -23.18
CA LEU A 165 14.95 0.35 -23.29
C LEU A 165 13.75 0.00 -22.40
N VAL A 166 13.30 -1.26 -22.41
CA VAL A 166 12.15 -1.69 -21.61
C VAL A 166 12.47 -1.60 -20.12
N PHE A 167 13.59 -2.17 -19.66
CA PHE A 167 13.98 -2.08 -18.24
C PHE A 167 14.26 -0.63 -17.81
N GLY A 168 14.89 0.17 -18.67
CA GLY A 168 15.16 1.59 -18.40
C GLY A 168 13.87 2.41 -18.26
N ALA A 169 12.93 2.27 -19.19
CA ALA A 169 11.64 2.94 -19.14
C ALA A 169 10.83 2.50 -17.90
N SER A 170 10.80 1.20 -17.60
CA SER A 170 10.11 0.66 -16.42
C SER A 170 10.74 1.13 -15.11
N GLY A 171 12.07 1.23 -15.05
CA GLY A 171 12.79 1.79 -13.90
C GLY A 171 12.48 3.27 -13.68
N ILE A 172 12.40 4.07 -14.74
CA ILE A 172 12.00 5.49 -14.68
C ILE A 172 10.55 5.60 -14.20
N ALA A 173 9.63 4.82 -14.77
CA ALA A 173 8.23 4.80 -14.38
C ALA A 173 8.06 4.39 -12.91
N HIS A 174 8.77 3.36 -12.46
CA HIS A 174 8.80 2.93 -11.06
C HIS A 174 9.30 4.04 -10.13
N ARG A 175 10.38 4.73 -10.49
CA ARG A 175 10.94 5.85 -9.72
C ARG A 175 10.00 7.05 -9.68
N ALA A 176 9.33 7.37 -10.78
CA ALA A 176 8.37 8.47 -10.84
C ALA A 176 7.13 8.16 -9.99
N SER A 177 6.61 6.93 -10.07
CA SER A 177 5.47 6.47 -9.26
C SER A 177 5.78 6.46 -7.77
N THR A 178 6.94 5.93 -7.36
CA THR A 178 7.36 5.91 -5.95
C THR A 178 7.63 7.30 -5.37
N LYS A 179 8.09 8.27 -6.17
CA LYS A 179 8.22 9.66 -5.74
C LYS A 179 6.86 10.36 -5.58
N ARG A 180 5.92 10.11 -6.49
CA ARG A 180 4.56 10.69 -6.43
C ARG A 180 3.81 10.21 -5.20
N ASN A 181 3.99 8.94 -4.82
CA ASN A 181 3.42 8.36 -3.60
C ASN A 181 4.09 8.82 -2.29
N ARG A 182 5.17 9.62 -2.34
CA ARG A 182 5.82 10.21 -1.15
C ARG A 182 5.51 11.70 -0.96
N LEU A 183 4.86 12.34 -1.93
CA LEU A 183 4.58 13.78 -1.94
C LEU A 183 3.08 14.11 -1.90
N GLY A 184 2.21 13.11 -1.89
CA GLY A 184 0.83 13.20 -1.42
C GLY A 184 0.73 12.52 -0.06
#